data_AF-A0A7Y7PLI7-F1
#
_entry.id   AF-A0A7Y7PLI7-F1
#
_cell.length_a   1.000
_cell.length_b   1.000
_cell.length_c   1.000
_cell.angle_alpha   90.00
_cell.angle_beta   90.00
_cell.angle_gamma   90.00
#
_symmetry.space_group_name_H-M   'P 1'
#
loop_
_entity.id
_entity.type
_entity.pdbx_description
1 polymer ?
#
loop_
_entity_poly.entity_id
_entity_poly.type
_entity_poly.pdbx_seq_one_letter_code
_entity_poly.pdbx_strand_id
1 'polypeptide(L)'
;MTHTYTSANYSTITRTLILWLLSNLGGTLWLLLDFAYTRLDDYSIALMVGLTAAIASLAIVPLVVPFFLFMSQLQANWPRRTMALTGIILFFLLINVLLFDLVPMNSLTELLPFSLPYGVAAVLGVLWLYGPARHVAAPSRRPA
;
A
#
# COMPACT_ATOMS: atom_id res chain seq x y z
N MET A 1 27.12 18.90 5.11
CA MET A 1 25.72 19.01 5.60
C MET A 1 25.39 17.76 6.37
N THR A 2 25.49 17.80 7.68
CA THR A 2 25.10 16.71 8.59
C THR A 2 23.57 16.70 8.68
N HIS A 3 22.93 15.76 7.99
CA HIS A 3 21.49 15.51 8.15
C HIS A 3 21.24 15.03 9.58
N THR A 4 20.75 15.93 10.43
CA THR A 4 20.26 15.61 11.77
C THR A 4 19.04 14.70 11.61
N TYR A 5 19.25 13.39 11.84
CA TYR A 5 18.18 12.40 11.86
C TYR A 5 17.28 12.66 13.09
N THR A 6 16.13 13.29 12.87
CA THR A 6 15.12 13.50 13.91
C THR A 6 14.33 12.21 14.15
N SER A 7 13.97 11.93 15.41
CA SER A 7 13.20 10.72 15.79
C SER A 7 11.83 10.63 15.11
N ALA A 8 11.29 11.77 14.65
CA ALA A 8 10.07 11.85 13.85
C ALA A 8 10.18 11.07 12.53
N ASN A 9 11.34 11.11 11.86
CA ASN A 9 11.55 10.38 10.60
C ASN A 9 11.64 8.87 10.82
N TYR A 10 12.25 8.44 11.93
CA TYR A 10 12.31 7.02 12.30
C TYR A 10 10.90 6.47 12.57
N SER A 11 10.04 7.27 13.19
CA SER A 11 8.63 6.92 13.43
C SER A 11 7.83 6.75 12.14
N THR A 12 8.07 7.61 11.14
CA THR A 12 7.38 7.52 9.83
C THR A 12 7.85 6.32 9.02
N ILE A 13 9.16 6.11 8.88
CA ILE A 13 9.71 4.95 8.15
C ILE A 13 9.20 3.65 8.76
N THR A 14 9.27 3.53 10.09
CA THR A 14 8.80 2.35 10.82
C THR A 14 7.30 2.13 10.60
N ARG A 15 6.47 3.19 10.68
CA ARG A 15 5.02 3.10 10.38
C ARG A 15 4.76 2.63 8.96
N THR A 16 5.44 3.22 7.97
CA THR A 16 5.26 2.84 6.57
C THR A 16 5.67 1.39 6.32
N LEU A 17 6.77 0.94 6.92
CA LEU A 17 7.24 -0.44 6.80
C LEU A 17 6.28 -1.43 7.47
N ILE A 18 5.76 -1.10 8.66
CA ILE A 18 4.73 -1.91 9.35
C ILE A 18 3.46 -2.02 8.51
N LEU A 19 3.00 -0.91 7.92
CA LEU A 19 1.81 -0.91 7.08
C LEU A 19 2.02 -1.68 5.78
N TRP A 20 3.18 -1.54 5.15
CA TRP A 20 3.55 -2.32 3.98
C TRP A 20 3.57 -3.82 4.29
N LEU A 21 4.17 -4.22 5.44
CA LEU A 21 4.16 -5.60 5.90
C LEU A 21 2.74 -6.09 6.15
N LEU A 22 1.92 -5.33 6.88
CA LEU A 22 0.53 -5.70 7.19
C LEU A 22 -0.34 -5.83 5.93
N SER A 23 -0.16 -4.96 4.94
CA SER A 23 -0.90 -5.05 3.67
C SER A 23 -0.50 -6.29 2.86
N ASN A 24 0.79 -6.60 2.77
CA ASN A 24 1.26 -7.80 2.06
C ASN A 24 0.91 -9.09 2.81
N LEU A 25 1.08 -9.12 4.13
CA LEU A 25 0.68 -10.25 4.98
C LEU A 25 -0.83 -10.47 4.93
N GLY A 26 -1.63 -9.40 5.00
CA GLY A 26 -3.08 -9.47 4.91
C GLY A 26 -3.56 -10.01 3.57
N GLY A 27 -2.99 -9.52 2.45
CA GLY A 27 -3.29 -10.05 1.12
C GLY A 27 -2.90 -11.51 0.96
N THR A 28 -1.72 -11.90 1.48
CA THR A 28 -1.23 -13.28 1.42
C THR A 28 -2.07 -14.21 2.29
N LEU A 29 -2.45 -13.79 3.50
CA LEU A 29 -3.30 -14.56 4.40
C LEU A 29 -4.69 -14.79 3.80
N TRP A 30 -5.24 -13.78 3.12
CA TRP A 30 -6.52 -13.91 2.41
C TRP A 30 -6.43 -14.98 1.31
N LEU A 31 -5.39 -14.94 0.48
CA LEU A 31 -5.17 -15.99 -0.53
C LEU A 31 -4.99 -17.35 0.11
N LEU A 32 -4.26 -17.43 1.22
CA LEU A 32 -4.03 -18.68 1.93
C LEU A 32 -5.34 -19.27 2.46
N LEU A 33 -6.26 -18.43 2.95
CA LEU A 33 -7.60 -18.87 3.37
C LEU A 33 -8.46 -19.33 2.18
N ASP A 34 -8.40 -18.60 1.05
CA ASP A 34 -9.15 -18.94 -0.17
C ASP A 34 -8.70 -20.28 -0.78
N PHE A 35 -7.39 -20.49 -0.86
CA PHE A 35 -6.81 -21.77 -1.27
C PHE A 35 -7.05 -22.86 -0.23
N ALA A 36 -6.88 -22.61 1.06
CA ALA A 36 -7.14 -23.62 2.10
C ALA A 36 -8.61 -24.06 2.13
N TYR A 37 -9.55 -23.20 1.75
CA TYR A 37 -10.97 -23.54 1.67
C TYR A 37 -11.29 -24.50 0.52
N THR A 38 -10.55 -24.42 -0.59
CA THR A 38 -10.82 -25.20 -1.80
C THR A 38 -9.88 -26.39 -1.96
N ARG A 39 -8.57 -26.19 -1.76
CA ARG A 39 -7.49 -27.18 -1.89
C ARG A 39 -6.31 -26.83 -0.99
N LEU A 40 -6.23 -27.50 0.16
CA LEU A 40 -5.14 -27.31 1.14
C LEU A 40 -3.75 -27.52 0.55
N ASP A 41 -3.58 -28.39 -0.45
CA ASP A 41 -2.29 -28.66 -1.09
C ASP A 41 -1.72 -27.47 -1.89
N ASP A 42 -2.59 -26.53 -2.29
CA ASP A 42 -2.25 -25.37 -3.12
C ASP A 42 -1.75 -24.15 -2.30
N TYR A 43 -1.58 -24.30 -0.98
CA TYR A 43 -1.12 -23.21 -0.09
C TYR A 43 0.24 -22.62 -0.51
N SER A 44 1.10 -23.43 -1.13
CA SER A 44 2.41 -22.99 -1.64
C SER A 44 2.28 -21.94 -2.75
N ILE A 45 1.21 -22.00 -3.55
CA ILE A 45 0.90 -21.03 -4.59
C ILE A 45 0.54 -19.70 -3.94
N ALA A 46 -0.30 -19.70 -2.90
CA ALA A 46 -0.64 -18.48 -2.15
C ALA A 46 0.61 -17.78 -1.59
N LEU A 47 1.57 -18.55 -1.07
CA LEU A 47 2.84 -18.03 -0.54
C LEU A 47 3.74 -17.47 -1.66
N MET A 48 3.88 -18.16 -2.80
CA MET A 48 4.66 -17.64 -3.94
C MET A 48 4.04 -16.38 -4.54
N VAL A 49 2.72 -16.34 -4.68
CA VAL A 49 1.98 -15.15 -5.14
C VAL A 49 2.18 -14.00 -4.17
N GLY A 50 2.07 -14.24 -2.86
CA GLY A 50 2.32 -13.23 -1.84
C GLY A 50 3.74 -12.69 -1.81
N LEU A 51 4.74 -13.57 -1.95
CA LEU A 51 6.14 -13.16 -2.05
C LEU A 51 6.39 -12.31 -3.31
N THR A 52 5.83 -12.72 -4.44
CA THR A 52 5.97 -12.00 -5.72
C THR A 52 5.32 -10.62 -5.64
N ALA A 53 4.13 -10.52 -5.04
CA ALA A 53 3.45 -9.25 -4.78
C ALA A 53 4.26 -8.35 -3.83
N ALA A 54 4.87 -8.91 -2.78
CA ALA A 54 5.73 -8.16 -1.87
C ALA A 54 6.96 -7.58 -2.59
N ILE A 55 7.66 -8.39 -3.39
CA ILE A 55 8.83 -7.94 -4.15
C ILE A 55 8.42 -6.86 -5.17
N ALA A 56 7.34 -7.09 -5.92
CA ALA A 56 6.84 -6.13 -6.91
C ALA A 56 6.43 -4.80 -6.27
N SER A 57 5.75 -4.84 -5.11
CA SER A 57 5.36 -3.62 -4.39
C SER A 57 6.56 -2.88 -3.78
N LEU A 58 7.61 -3.60 -3.35
CA LEU A 58 8.84 -2.99 -2.84
C LEU A 58 9.59 -2.22 -3.94
N ALA A 59 9.59 -2.75 -5.17
CA ALA A 59 10.22 -2.11 -6.34
C ALA A 59 9.59 -0.74 -6.68
N ILE A 60 8.38 -0.47 -6.20
CA ILE A 60 7.65 0.78 -6.45
C ILE A 60 7.93 1.86 -5.41
N VAL A 61 8.42 1.49 -4.22
CA VAL A 61 8.81 2.46 -3.18
C VAL A 61 9.67 3.61 -3.70
N PRO A 62 10.72 3.40 -4.54
CA PRO A 62 11.49 4.52 -5.09
C PRO A 62 10.69 5.43 -6.05
N LEU A 63 9.62 4.93 -6.67
CA LEU A 63 8.76 5.70 -7.59
C LEU A 63 7.78 6.64 -6.85
N VAL A 64 7.63 6.46 -5.54
CA VAL A 64 6.76 7.31 -4.72
C VAL A 64 7.28 8.75 -4.67
N VAL A 65 8.59 8.95 -4.55
CA VAL A 65 9.21 10.28 -4.52
C VAL A 65 8.95 11.09 -5.80
N PRO A 66 9.27 10.59 -7.01
CA PRO A 66 8.99 11.34 -8.24
C PRO A 66 7.49 11.56 -8.45
N PHE A 67 6.61 10.64 -8.03
CA PHE A 67 5.16 10.86 -8.08
C PHE A 67 4.73 12.08 -7.25
N PHE A 68 5.17 12.17 -5.99
CA PHE A 68 4.82 13.31 -5.15
C PHE A 68 5.46 14.62 -5.63
N LEU A 69 6.67 14.58 -6.16
CA LEU A 69 7.31 15.75 -6.78
C LEU A 69 6.50 16.23 -7.99
N PHE A 70 6.15 15.34 -8.91
CA PHE A 70 5.38 15.70 -10.10
C PHE A 70 4.00 16.27 -9.75
N MET A 71 3.26 15.61 -8.85
CA MET A 71 1.95 16.08 -8.42
C MET A 71 2.01 17.40 -7.65
N SER A 72 3.12 17.71 -6.96
CA SER A 72 3.34 19.02 -6.35
C SER A 72 3.58 20.13 -7.38
N GLN A 73 4.24 19.82 -8.50
CA GLN A 73 4.49 20.76 -9.60
C GLN A 73 3.23 21.05 -10.42
N LEU A 74 2.31 20.09 -10.50
CA LEU A 74 1.01 20.27 -11.16
C LEU A 74 0.09 21.28 -10.45
N GLN A 75 0.50 21.86 -9.31
CA GLN A 75 -0.30 22.77 -8.48
C GLN A 75 -1.72 22.25 -8.19
N ALA A 76 -1.86 20.93 -8.18
CA ALA A 76 -3.09 20.29 -7.81
C ALA A 76 -3.31 20.60 -6.33
N ASN A 77 -4.20 21.53 -6.00
CA ASN A 77 -4.65 21.85 -4.64
C ASN A 77 -5.46 20.68 -4.04
N TRP A 78 -4.99 19.46 -4.26
CA TRP A 78 -5.64 18.23 -3.88
C TRP A 78 -5.41 17.96 -2.40
N PRO A 79 -6.43 17.51 -1.67
CA PRO A 79 -6.24 16.97 -0.33
C PRO A 79 -5.19 15.85 -0.36
N ARG A 80 -4.32 15.79 0.66
CA ARG A 80 -3.29 14.75 0.80
C ARG A 80 -3.87 13.33 0.67
N ARG A 81 -5.09 13.12 1.17
CA ARG A 81 -5.83 11.87 1.03
C ARG A 81 -6.10 11.50 -0.43
N THR A 82 -6.57 12.45 -1.24
CA THR A 82 -6.86 12.24 -2.66
C THR A 82 -5.59 11.89 -3.42
N MET A 83 -4.51 12.65 -3.19
CA MET A 83 -3.20 12.41 -3.80
C MET A 83 -2.65 11.02 -3.47
N ALA A 84 -2.76 10.59 -2.20
CA ALA A 84 -2.35 9.26 -1.77
C ALA A 84 -3.19 8.13 -2.40
N LEU A 85 -4.52 8.31 -2.48
CA LEU A 85 -5.41 7.34 -3.13
C LEU A 85 -5.10 7.20 -4.63
N THR A 86 -4.88 8.32 -5.32
CA THR A 86 -4.49 8.30 -6.73
C THR A 86 -3.16 7.58 -6.93
N GLY A 87 -2.18 7.83 -6.06
CA GLY A 87 -0.92 7.09 -6.06
C GLY A 87 -1.13 5.59 -5.90
N ILE A 88 -1.94 5.16 -4.92
CA ILE A 88 -2.25 3.73 -4.73
C ILE A 88 -2.87 3.11 -5.97
N ILE A 89 -3.87 3.76 -6.57
CA ILE A 89 -4.55 3.21 -7.76
C ILE A 89 -3.56 3.08 -8.92
N LEU A 90 -2.77 4.12 -9.19
CA LEU A 90 -1.78 4.11 -10.28
C LEU A 90 -0.71 3.03 -10.05
N PHE A 91 -0.15 2.95 -8.85
CA PHE A 91 0.85 1.95 -8.53
C PHE A 91 0.28 0.53 -8.50
N PHE A 92 -0.95 0.35 -8.06
CA PHE A 92 -1.64 -0.93 -8.15
C PHE A 92 -1.78 -1.40 -9.60
N LEU A 93 -2.19 -0.51 -10.51
CA LEU A 93 -2.27 -0.83 -11.94
C LEU A 93 -0.88 -1.14 -12.51
N LEU A 94 0.14 -0.36 -12.16
CA LEU A 94 1.52 -0.60 -12.59
C LEU A 94 2.03 -1.97 -12.14
N ILE A 95 1.79 -2.37 -10.88
CA ILE A 95 2.14 -3.72 -10.38
C ILE A 95 1.43 -4.78 -11.21
N ASN A 96 0.14 -4.62 -11.48
CA ASN A 96 -0.62 -5.64 -12.22
C ASN A 96 -0.12 -5.80 -13.65
N VAL A 97 0.29 -4.72 -14.31
CA VAL A 97 0.93 -4.79 -15.64
C VAL A 97 2.27 -5.51 -15.55
N LEU A 98 3.12 -5.16 -14.59
CA LEU A 98 4.42 -5.82 -14.41
C LEU A 98 4.25 -7.32 -14.08
N LEU A 99 3.28 -7.66 -13.24
CA LEU A 99 2.96 -9.04 -12.88
C LEU A 99 2.40 -9.82 -14.07
N PHE A 100 1.61 -9.19 -14.94
CA PHE A 100 1.12 -9.84 -16.17
C PHE A 100 2.27 -10.20 -17.12
N ASP A 101 3.31 -9.37 -17.21
CA ASP A 101 4.50 -9.67 -18.01
C ASP A 101 5.39 -10.78 -17.38
N LEU A 102 5.33 -10.93 -16.06
CA LEU A 102 6.14 -11.88 -15.30
C LEU A 102 5.46 -13.25 -15.10
N VAL A 103 4.14 -13.28 -15.02
CA VAL A 103 3.35 -14.46 -14.70
C VAL A 103 2.59 -14.89 -15.95
N PRO A 104 2.65 -16.18 -16.36
CA PRO A 104 1.98 -16.66 -17.56
C PRO A 104 0.47 -16.79 -17.33
N MET A 105 -0.24 -15.67 -17.28
CA MET A 105 -1.70 -15.57 -17.24
C MET A 105 -2.24 -15.16 -18.61
N ASN A 106 -3.44 -15.60 -18.97
CA ASN A 106 -4.01 -15.30 -20.29
C ASN A 106 -4.59 -13.88 -20.35
N SER A 107 -4.93 -13.29 -19.20
CA SER A 107 -5.44 -11.92 -19.13
C SER A 107 -5.22 -11.26 -17.77
N LEU A 108 -5.25 -9.93 -17.73
CA LEU A 108 -5.25 -9.14 -16.49
C LEU A 108 -6.46 -9.46 -15.59
N THR A 109 -7.59 -9.85 -16.17
CA THR A 109 -8.79 -10.27 -15.44
C THR A 109 -8.59 -11.55 -14.64
N GLU A 110 -7.75 -12.47 -15.12
CA GLU A 110 -7.37 -13.68 -14.38
C GLU A 110 -6.40 -13.37 -13.24
N LEU A 111 -5.61 -12.29 -13.36
CA LEU A 111 -4.68 -11.85 -12.32
C LEU A 111 -5.39 -11.10 -11.17
N LEU A 112 -6.49 -10.42 -11.51
CA LEU A 112 -7.25 -9.55 -10.60
C LEU A 112 -7.65 -10.23 -9.27
N PRO A 113 -8.23 -11.44 -9.24
CA PRO A 113 -8.57 -12.13 -8.00
C PRO A 113 -7.39 -12.28 -7.03
N PHE A 114 -6.18 -12.44 -7.57
CA PHE A 114 -4.96 -12.60 -6.78
C PHE A 114 -4.44 -11.26 -6.24
N SER A 115 -4.56 -10.18 -7.01
CA SER A 115 -4.02 -8.87 -6.63
C SER A 115 -5.01 -7.98 -5.86
N LEU A 116 -6.32 -8.16 -6.07
CA LEU A 116 -7.40 -7.36 -5.45
C LEU A 116 -7.29 -7.27 -3.91
N PRO A 117 -7.01 -8.36 -3.18
CA PRO A 117 -6.88 -8.32 -1.72
C PRO A 117 -5.81 -7.31 -1.26
N TYR A 118 -4.69 -7.23 -1.99
CA TYR A 118 -3.61 -6.28 -1.72
C TYR A 118 -4.02 -4.84 -2.01
N GLY A 119 -4.74 -4.62 -3.13
CA GLY A 119 -5.28 -3.31 -3.50
C GLY A 119 -6.27 -2.77 -2.47
N VAL A 120 -7.20 -3.61 -2.01
CA VAL A 120 -8.18 -3.26 -0.96
C VAL A 120 -7.47 -2.93 0.36
N ALA A 121 -6.52 -3.77 0.77
CA ALA A 121 -5.73 -3.53 1.98
C ALA A 121 -4.98 -2.18 1.92
N ALA A 122 -4.41 -1.84 0.76
CA ALA A 122 -3.71 -0.57 0.56
C ALA A 122 -4.68 0.64 0.65
N VAL A 123 -5.85 0.57 0.00
CA VAL A 123 -6.87 1.62 0.05
C VAL A 123 -7.35 1.83 1.49
N LEU A 124 -7.68 0.75 2.20
CA LEU A 124 -8.07 0.82 3.62
C LEU A 124 -6.96 1.41 4.48
N GLY A 125 -5.70 1.05 4.20
CA GLY A 125 -4.52 1.63 4.84
C GLY A 125 -4.49 3.15 4.70
N VAL A 126 -4.68 3.69 3.49
CA VAL A 126 -4.71 5.15 3.27
C VAL A 126 -5.93 5.82 3.89
N LEU A 127 -7.10 5.20 3.81
CA LEU A 127 -8.29 5.74 4.47
C LEU A 127 -8.15 5.78 5.99
N TRP A 128 -7.44 4.83 6.58
CA TRP A 128 -7.13 4.83 8.00
C TRP A 128 -6.08 5.89 8.34
N LEU A 129 -5.00 6.00 7.55
CA LEU A 129 -3.88 6.92 7.80
C LEU A 129 -4.27 8.40 7.62
N TYR A 130 -5.10 8.66 6.63
CA TYR A 130 -5.62 9.99 6.27
C TYR A 130 -7.11 10.13 6.59
N GLY A 131 -7.62 9.27 7.47
CA GLY A 131 -8.98 9.37 8.00
C GLY A 131 -9.15 10.67 8.79
N PRO A 132 -10.39 11.02 9.16
CA PRO A 132 -10.61 12.14 10.07
C PRO A 132 -9.88 11.80 11.36
N ALA A 133 -8.71 12.40 11.57
CA ALA A 133 -8.06 12.37 12.87
C ALA A 133 -9.14 12.87 13.83
N ARG A 134 -9.59 12.02 14.75
CA ARG A 134 -10.29 12.47 15.94
C ARG A 134 -9.38 13.57 16.48
N HIS A 135 -9.79 14.82 16.27
CA HIS A 135 -9.19 15.95 16.92
C HIS A 135 -9.44 15.67 18.38
N VAL A 136 -8.48 15.02 19.05
CA VAL A 136 -8.44 14.96 20.50
C VAL A 136 -8.50 16.43 20.88
N ALA A 137 -9.65 16.82 21.41
CA ALA A 137 -9.99 18.20 21.69
C ALA A 137 -8.78 18.86 22.35
N ALA A 138 -8.28 19.93 21.73
CA ALA A 138 -7.30 20.77 22.39
C ALA A 138 -7.87 21.08 23.78
N PRO A 139 -7.11 20.88 24.88
CA PRO A 139 -7.61 21.17 26.20
C PRO A 139 -8.07 22.63 26.20
N SER A 140 -9.34 22.85 26.52
CA SER A 140 -9.90 24.17 26.64
C SER A 140 -9.10 24.90 27.71
N ARG A 141 -8.23 25.82 27.28
CA ARG A 141 -7.70 26.85 28.17
C ARG A 141 -8.90 27.70 28.59
N ARG A 142 -9.48 27.38 29.74
CA ARG A 142 -10.38 28.31 30.43
C ARG A 142 -9.55 29.54 30.80
N PRO A 143 -9.95 30.77 30.42
CA PRO A 143 -9.44 31.96 31.06
C PRO A 143 -9.89 31.97 32.52
N ALA A 144 -8.99 32.42 33.39
CA ALA A 144 -9.18 32.58 34.83
C ALA A 144 -10.22 33.68 35.14
#